data_AF-A0AAU5CCY9-F1
#
_entry.id   AF-A0AAU5CCY9-F1
#
_cell.length_a   1.000
_cell.length_b   1.000
_cell.length_c   1.000
_cell.angle_alpha   90.00
_cell.angle_beta   90.00
_cell.angle_gamma   90.00
#
_symmetry.space_group_name_H-M   'P 1'
#
loop_
_entity.id
_entity.type
_entity.pdbx_description
1 polymer ?
#
loop_
_entity_poly.entity_id
_entity_poly.type
_entity_poly.pdbx_seq_one_letter_code
_entity_poly.pdbx_strand_id
1 'polypeptide(L)'
;MLKRLRSGSHKNSTYTAFREVGRVIRTVQLLRYLSDAPLRRRVTAATNKVESFNRFSQWVGFGNQGVLADNDPIEQEKTMKFNALLTNAVIFHNAWISQRSSASSFRRDGRSTRKTWPTSRRT
;
A
#
# COMPACT_ATOMS: atom_id res chain seq x y z
N MET A 1 -17.90 -8.59 -24.66
CA MET A 1 -18.94 -9.52 -24.17
C MET A 1 -19.88 -8.94 -23.10
N LEU A 2 -19.54 -7.91 -22.33
CA LEU A 2 -20.45 -7.28 -21.34
C LEU A 2 -21.56 -6.38 -21.94
N LYS A 3 -21.45 -5.98 -23.21
CA LYS A 3 -22.41 -5.07 -23.86
C LYS A 3 -23.75 -5.73 -24.22
N ARG A 4 -23.81 -7.07 -24.29
CA ARG A 4 -25.03 -7.82 -24.70
C ARG A 4 -26.01 -8.09 -23.55
N LEU A 5 -25.65 -7.83 -22.30
CA LEU A 5 -26.59 -7.86 -21.16
C LEU A 5 -27.38 -6.55 -20.98
N ARG A 6 -27.06 -5.52 -21.79
CA ARG A 6 -27.74 -4.21 -21.76
C ARG A 6 -28.96 -4.16 -22.67
N SER A 7 -29.05 -5.04 -23.67
CA SER A 7 -30.08 -4.96 -24.71
C SER A 7 -31.15 -6.03 -24.53
N GLY A 8 -32.30 -5.62 -24.00
CA GLY A 8 -33.54 -6.38 -24.11
C GLY A 8 -34.18 -6.75 -22.78
N SER A 9 -35.25 -6.02 -22.48
CA SER A 9 -36.35 -6.40 -21.59
C SER A 9 -36.28 -5.90 -20.14
N HIS A 10 -37.35 -5.19 -19.76
CA HIS A 10 -37.63 -4.72 -18.41
C HIS A 10 -37.49 -5.86 -17.40
N LYS A 11 -36.59 -5.69 -16.42
CA LYS A 11 -36.26 -6.64 -15.32
C LYS A 11 -35.32 -7.78 -15.71
N ASN A 12 -34.03 -7.46 -15.79
CA ASN A 12 -32.95 -8.44 -15.78
C ASN A 12 -32.93 -9.21 -14.43
N SER A 13 -33.81 -10.20 -14.25
CA SER A 13 -33.92 -11.04 -13.04
C SER A 13 -32.57 -11.63 -12.64
N THR A 14 -31.76 -12.05 -13.61
CA THR A 14 -30.40 -12.56 -13.41
C THR A 14 -29.45 -11.49 -12.84
N TYR A 15 -29.54 -10.25 -13.32
CA TYR A 15 -28.76 -9.14 -12.77
C TYR A 15 -29.17 -8.81 -11.33
N THR A 16 -30.48 -8.83 -11.05
CA THR A 16 -31.00 -8.66 -9.70
C THR A 16 -30.51 -9.78 -8.78
N ALA A 17 -30.56 -11.03 -9.23
CA ALA A 17 -30.06 -12.18 -8.48
C ALA A 17 -28.57 -12.02 -8.12
N PHE A 18 -27.70 -11.69 -9.09
CA PHE A 18 -26.27 -11.44 -8.81
C PHE A 18 -26.04 -10.24 -7.89
N ARG A 19 -26.86 -9.19 -8.01
CA ARG A 19 -26.79 -8.03 -7.10
C ARG A 19 -27.14 -8.41 -5.67
N GLU A 20 -28.19 -9.20 -5.45
CA GLU A 20 -28.58 -9.64 -4.11
C GLU A 20 -27.53 -10.59 -3.52
N VAL A 21 -26.97 -11.51 -4.31
CA VAL A 21 -25.85 -12.35 -3.87
C VAL A 21 -24.67 -11.48 -3.42
N GLY A 22 -24.32 -10.44 -4.18
CA GLY A 22 -23.27 -9.49 -3.80
C GLY A 22 -23.56 -8.73 -2.50
N ARG A 23 -24.84 -8.46 -2.19
CA ARG A 23 -25.26 -7.83 -0.92
C ARG A 23 -25.15 -8.80 0.27
N VAL A 24 -25.56 -10.05 0.07
CA VAL A 24 -25.43 -11.10 1.10
C VAL A 24 -23.96 -11.31 1.44
N ILE A 25 -23.08 -11.44 0.43
CA ILE A 25 -21.64 -11.60 0.63
C ILE A 25 -21.05 -10.41 1.41
N ARG A 26 -21.42 -9.17 1.06
CA ARG A 26 -20.99 -7.98 1.81
C ARG A 26 -21.45 -8.03 3.26
N THR A 27 -22.69 -8.41 3.50
CA THR A 27 -23.27 -8.49 4.85
C THR A 27 -22.54 -9.53 5.69
N VAL A 28 -22.33 -10.74 5.15
CA VAL A 28 -21.55 -11.80 5.81
C VAL A 28 -20.13 -11.33 6.12
N GLN A 29 -19.46 -10.67 5.17
CA GLN A 29 -18.12 -10.15 5.39
C GLN A 29 -18.07 -9.08 6.49
N LEU A 30 -19.06 -8.20 6.57
CA LEU A 30 -19.18 -7.20 7.63
C LEU A 30 -19.43 -7.84 9.00
N LEU A 31 -20.30 -8.85 9.07
CA LEU A 31 -20.55 -9.59 10.31
C LEU A 31 -19.29 -10.32 10.79
N ARG A 32 -18.53 -10.93 9.86
CA ARG A 32 -17.22 -11.52 10.16
C ARG A 32 -16.25 -10.48 10.67
N TYR A 33 -16.16 -9.33 10.03
CA TYR A 33 -15.32 -8.22 10.47
C TYR A 33 -15.70 -7.75 11.88
N LEU A 34 -16.98 -7.61 12.20
CA LEU A 34 -17.43 -7.17 13.53
C LEU A 34 -17.16 -8.23 14.62
N SER A 35 -17.25 -9.51 14.29
CA SER A 35 -17.09 -10.61 15.26
C SER A 35 -15.61 -10.97 15.50
N ASP A 36 -14.77 -10.88 14.47
CA ASP A 36 -13.39 -11.38 14.49
C ASP A 36 -12.37 -10.23 14.72
N ALA A 37 -11.81 -10.15 15.93
CA ALA A 37 -10.80 -9.16 16.29
C ALA A 37 -9.48 -9.27 15.47
N PRO A 38 -8.87 -10.47 15.28
CA PRO A 38 -7.70 -10.58 14.41
C PRO A 38 -7.97 -10.17 12.96
N LEU A 39 -9.15 -10.47 12.41
CA LEU A 39 -9.54 -10.00 11.07
C LEU A 39 -9.57 -8.47 11.01
N ARG A 40 -10.17 -7.80 12.01
CA ARG A 40 -10.16 -6.32 12.06
C ARG A 40 -8.76 -5.75 12.06
N ARG A 41 -7.88 -6.27 12.93
CA ARG A 41 -6.49 -5.79 13.02
C ARG A 41 -5.77 -5.91 11.68
N ARG A 42 -5.94 -7.04 10.98
CA ARG A 42 -5.33 -7.26 9.65
C ARG A 42 -5.86 -6.28 8.61
N VAL A 43 -7.18 -6.08 8.56
CA VAL A 43 -7.81 -5.13 7.63
C VAL A 43 -7.34 -3.71 7.93
N THR A 44 -7.37 -3.27 9.18
CA THR A 44 -6.89 -1.94 9.57
C THR A 44 -5.40 -1.76 9.26
N ALA A 45 -4.56 -2.76 9.50
CA ALA A 45 -3.14 -2.71 9.15
C ALA A 45 -2.93 -2.57 7.62
N ALA A 46 -3.69 -3.31 6.82
CA ALA A 46 -3.64 -3.20 5.37
C ALA A 46 -4.13 -1.83 4.88
N THR A 47 -5.24 -1.33 5.44
CA THR A 47 -5.78 0.00 5.14
C THR A 47 -4.76 1.09 5.51
N ASN A 48 -4.20 1.06 6.71
CA ASN A 48 -3.20 2.03 7.16
C ASN A 48 -1.98 2.07 6.23
N LYS A 49 -1.54 0.91 5.73
CA LYS A 49 -0.45 0.82 4.76
C LYS A 49 -0.82 1.51 3.45
N VAL A 50 -2.00 1.22 2.90
CA VAL A 50 -2.46 1.80 1.63
C VAL A 50 -2.70 3.31 1.77
N GLU A 51 -3.31 3.76 2.86
CA GLU A 51 -3.52 5.17 3.13
C GLU A 51 -2.21 5.93 3.28
N SER A 52 -1.24 5.37 4.00
CA SER A 52 0.08 6.00 4.15
C SER A 52 0.80 6.11 2.81
N PHE A 53 0.69 5.08 1.97
CA PHE A 53 1.19 5.13 0.60
C PHE A 53 0.49 6.20 -0.23
N ASN A 54 -0.84 6.27 -0.21
CA ASN A 54 -1.61 7.25 -0.97
C ASN A 54 -1.29 8.68 -0.54
N ARG A 55 -1.21 8.95 0.77
CA ARG A 55 -0.80 10.26 1.30
C ARG A 55 0.62 10.63 0.85
N PHE A 56 1.54 9.68 0.90
CA PHE A 56 2.91 9.90 0.45
C PHE A 56 2.98 10.15 -1.06
N SER A 57 2.24 9.39 -1.87
CA SER A 57 2.17 9.58 -3.31
C SER A 57 1.56 10.93 -3.71
N GLN A 58 0.55 11.40 -2.96
CA GLN A 58 0.02 12.76 -3.12
C GLN A 58 1.06 13.83 -2.77
N TRP A 59 1.84 13.62 -1.72
CA TRP A 59 2.91 14.55 -1.31
C TRP A 59 4.06 14.60 -2.34
N VAL A 60 4.44 13.46 -2.91
CA VAL A 60 5.48 13.36 -3.94
C VAL A 60 5.03 13.96 -5.28
N GLY A 61 3.73 13.94 -5.57
CA GLY A 61 3.18 14.47 -6.81
C GLY A 61 3.38 15.99 -6.95
N PHE A 62 4.34 16.40 -7.77
CA PHE A 62 4.53 17.81 -8.15
C PHE A 62 3.62 18.15 -9.33
N GLY A 63 2.49 18.80 -9.05
CA GLY A 63 1.55 19.27 -10.07
C GLY A 63 0.26 19.81 -9.44
N ASN A 64 0.12 21.14 -9.43
CA ASN A 64 -1.13 21.89 -9.23
C ASN A 64 -2.08 21.37 -8.14
N GLN A 65 -1.59 21.14 -6.91
CA GLN A 65 -2.42 20.69 -5.78
C GLN A 65 -3.30 19.43 -6.06
N GLY A 66 -2.91 18.57 -7.01
CA GLY A 66 -3.66 17.37 -7.36
C GLY A 66 -4.81 17.57 -8.36
N VAL A 67 -4.93 18.75 -8.97
CA VAL A 67 -5.89 18.97 -10.08
C VAL A 67 -5.22 18.53 -11.38
N LEU A 68 -5.58 17.34 -11.88
CA LEU A 68 -5.31 16.96 -13.25
C LEU A 68 -6.07 17.95 -14.15
N ALA A 69 -5.35 18.94 -14.67
CA ALA A 69 -5.90 19.99 -15.51
C ALA A 69 -6.43 19.45 -16.85
N ASP A 70 -6.05 18.22 -17.20
CA ASP A 70 -6.46 17.56 -18.43
C ASP A 70 -7.53 16.49 -18.16
N ASN A 71 -8.63 16.56 -18.91
CA ASN A 71 -9.72 15.58 -18.90
C ASN A 71 -9.46 14.47 -19.93
N ASP A 72 -8.22 14.32 -20.41
CA ASP A 72 -7.81 13.18 -21.22
C ASP A 72 -7.42 11.98 -20.31
N PRO A 73 -8.23 10.90 -20.29
CA PRO A 73 -7.96 9.72 -19.47
C PRO A 73 -6.59 9.08 -19.72
N ILE A 74 -6.01 9.23 -20.92
CA ILE A 74 -4.71 8.66 -21.26
C ILE A 74 -3.60 9.39 -20.51
N GLU A 75 -3.64 10.73 -20.52
CA GLU A 75 -2.67 11.53 -19.77
C GLU A 75 -2.87 11.37 -18.25
N GLN A 76 -4.11 11.22 -17.78
CA GLN A 76 -4.36 10.91 -16.36
C GLN A 76 -3.70 9.59 -15.93
N GLU A 77 -3.90 8.53 -16.71
CA GLU A 77 -3.33 7.21 -16.43
C GLU A 77 -1.79 7.27 -16.43
N LYS A 78 -1.21 8.00 -17.39
CA LYS A 78 0.23 8.21 -17.49
C LYS A 78 0.78 8.94 -16.26
N THR A 79 0.15 10.04 -15.85
CA THR A 79 0.53 10.78 -14.64
C THR A 79 0.42 9.91 -13.39
N MET A 80 -0.64 9.13 -13.24
CA MET A 80 -0.81 8.21 -12.10
C MET A 80 0.31 7.16 -12.06
N LYS A 81 0.65 6.55 -13.20
CA LYS A 81 1.72 5.55 -13.29
C LYS A 81 3.09 6.14 -12.98
N PHE A 82 3.41 7.31 -13.53
CA PHE A 82 4.69 7.98 -13.25
C PHE A 82 4.80 8.41 -11.80
N ASN A 83 3.71 8.93 -11.20
CA ASN A 83 3.72 9.30 -9.79
C ASN A 83 3.92 8.06 -8.90
N ALA A 84 3.25 6.95 -9.20
CA ALA A 84 3.46 5.69 -8.48
C ALA A 84 4.91 5.19 -8.59
N LEU A 85 5.52 5.28 -9.78
CA LEU A 85 6.92 4.91 -10.00
C LEU A 85 7.87 5.79 -9.17
N LEU A 86 7.68 7.11 -9.19
CA LEU A 86 8.48 8.06 -8.43
C LEU A 86 8.35 7.82 -6.92
N THR A 87 7.11 7.64 -6.45
CA THR A 87 6.80 7.32 -5.05
C THR A 87 7.55 6.06 -4.60
N ASN A 88 7.50 5.00 -5.39
CA ASN A 88 8.21 3.75 -5.11
C ASN A 88 9.73 3.92 -5.12
N ALA A 89 10.28 4.72 -6.04
CA ALA A 89 11.71 4.99 -6.10
C ALA A 89 12.21 5.72 -4.83
N VAL A 90 11.45 6.71 -4.33
CA VAL A 90 11.80 7.42 -3.09
C VAL A 90 11.70 6.50 -1.88
N ILE A 91 10.65 5.68 -1.78
CA ILE A 91 10.52 4.67 -0.72
C ILE A 91 11.70 3.71 -0.74
N PHE A 92 12.07 3.21 -1.92
CA PHE A 92 13.21 2.30 -2.09
C PHE A 92 14.52 2.95 -1.65
N HIS A 93 14.77 4.20 -2.07
CA HIS A 93 15.97 4.94 -1.66
C HIS A 93 16.04 5.12 -0.14
N ASN A 94 14.91 5.47 0.50
CA ASN A 94 14.81 5.62 1.94
C ASN A 94 15.04 4.29 2.70
N ALA A 95 14.51 3.18 2.17
CA ALA A 95 14.74 1.86 2.75
C ALA A 95 16.22 1.45 2.62
N TRP A 96 16.82 1.70 1.45
CA TRP A 96 18.23 1.40 1.18
C TRP A 96 19.17 2.18 2.10
N ILE A 97 18.97 3.50 2.24
CA ILE A 97 19.82 4.33 3.09
C ILE A 97 19.68 3.95 4.57
N SER A 98 18.47 3.60 5.02
CA SER A 98 18.19 3.13 6.39
C SER A 98 18.86 1.78 6.69
N GLN A 99 18.83 0.85 5.73
CA GLN A 99 19.52 -0.43 5.86
C GLN A 99 21.04 -0.24 5.92
N ARG A 100 21.57 0.68 5.10
CA ARG A 100 22.99 0.98 5.06
C ARG A 100 23.48 1.71 6.31
N SER A 101 22.69 2.65 6.84
CA SER A 101 23.02 3.36 8.08
C SER A 101 23.06 2.38 9.26
N SER A 102 22.09 1.47 9.36
CA SER A 102 22.06 0.39 10.37
C SER A 102 23.29 -0.52 10.31
N ALA A 103 23.68 -0.95 9.11
CA ALA A 103 24.90 -1.73 8.91
C ALA A 103 26.17 -0.95 9.28
N SER A 104 26.20 0.36 9.03
CA SER A 104 27.34 1.21 9.40
C SER A 104 27.45 1.41 10.92
N SER A 105 26.32 1.54 11.63
CA SER A 105 26.26 1.62 13.09
C SER A 105 26.73 0.32 13.75
N PHE A 106 26.26 -0.83 13.26
CA PHE A 106 26.73 -2.14 13.74
C PHE A 106 28.24 -2.35 13.54
N ARG A 107 28.79 -1.89 12.40
CA ARG A 107 30.25 -1.92 12.12
C ARG A 107 31.07 -0.94 12.97
N ARG A 108 30.45 0.11 13.53
CA ARG A 108 31.10 1.02 14.48
C ARG A 108 31.09 0.40 15.88
N ASP A 109 29.97 -0.20 16.29
CA ASP A 109 29.82 -0.84 17.60
C ASP A 109 30.69 -2.11 17.74
N GLY A 110 30.73 -2.96 16.71
CA GLY A 110 31.63 -4.13 16.68
C GLY A 110 33.13 -3.78 16.62
N ARG A 111 33.50 -2.54 16.25
CA ARG A 111 34.87 -2.02 16.36
C ARG A 111 35.19 -1.46 17.74
N SER A 112 34.17 -1.00 18.48
CA SER A 112 34.29 -0.60 19.88
C SER A 112 34.58 -1.81 20.77
N THR A 113 33.83 -2.90 20.61
CA THR A 113 33.98 -4.13 21.40
C THR A 113 35.25 -4.94 21.11
N ARG A 114 35.89 -4.74 19.94
CA ARG A 114 37.18 -5.39 19.61
C ARG A 114 38.40 -4.72 20.25
N LYS A 115 38.30 -3.45 20.67
CA LYS A 115 39.41 -2.70 21.29
C LYS A 115 39.51 -2.86 22.81
N THR A 116 38.54 -3.51 23.46
CA THR A 116 38.42 -3.54 24.93
C THR A 116 38.76 -4.88 25.58
N TRP A 117 39.31 -5.86 24.85
CA TRP A 117 39.79 -7.11 25.48
C TRP A 117 41.12 -6.86 26.22
N PRO A 118 41.19 -7.00 27.56
CA PRO A 118 42.44 -6.91 28.27
C PRO A 118 43.16 -8.25 28.15
N THR A 119 44.36 -8.23 27.56
CA THR A 119 45.34 -9.31 27.62
C THR A 119 45.89 -9.39 29.05
N SER A 120 45.13 -9.96 29.98
CA SER A 120 45.66 -10.34 31.29
C SER A 120 45.03 -11.65 31.78
N ARG A 121 45.73 -12.75 31.51
CA ARG A 121 45.89 -13.86 32.45
C ARG A 121 46.89 -14.86 31.85
N ARG A 122 48.16 -14.65 32.16
CA ARG A 122 49.18 -15.69 32.14
C ARG A 122 50.28 -15.35 33.16
N THR A 123 49.96 -15.59 34.42
CA THR A 123 50.85 -15.98 35.53
C THR A 123 49.95 -16.50 36.62
#